data_AF-A0A0R2EYM8-F1
#
_entry.id   AF-A0A0R2EYM8-F1
#
_cell.length_a   1.000
_cell.length_b   1.000
_cell.length_c   1.000
_cell.angle_alpha   90.00
_cell.angle_beta   90.00
_cell.angle_gamma   90.00
#
_symmetry.space_group_name_H-M   'P 1'
#
loop_
_entity.id
_entity.type
_entity.pdbx_description
1 polymer ?
#
loop_
_entity_poly.entity_id
_entity_poly.type
_entity_poly.pdbx_seq_one_letter_code
_entity_poly.pdbx_strand_id
1 'polypeptide(L)' 'MDETTKWLLDQAEVQAAQATAYEDRAFFLALRQFIQTQATRLEQAQGEVDGRSWDHRRW' A
#
# COMPACT_ATOMS: atom_id res chain seq x y z
N MET A 1 -6.62 -2.23 -5.50
CA MET A 1 -6.12 -0.98 -4.90
C MET A 1 -7.23 0.05 -4.77
N ASP A 2 -7.63 0.35 -3.53
CA ASP A 2 -8.67 1.31 -3.19
C ASP A 2 -8.28 2.78 -3.48
N GLU A 3 -9.27 3.67 -3.40
CA GLU A 3 -9.13 5.10 -3.67
C GLU A 3 -8.20 5.80 -2.66
N THR A 4 -8.27 5.43 -1.38
CA THR A 4 -7.44 5.99 -0.31
C THR A 4 -5.96 5.70 -0.54
N THR A 5 -5.63 4.49 -0.98
CA THR A 5 -4.26 4.07 -1.23
C THR A 5 -3.71 4.77 -2.47
N LYS A 6 -4.51 4.95 -3.53
CA LYS A 6 -4.13 5.76 -4.69
C LYS A 6 -3.85 7.21 -4.29
N TRP A 7 -4.73 7.81 -3.49
CA TRP A 7 -4.53 9.15 -2.97
C TRP A 7 -3.24 9.27 -2.15
N LEU A 8 -2.96 8.31 -1.26
CA LEU A 8 -1.73 8.29 -0.47
C LEU A 8 -0.46 8.19 -1.33
N LEU A 9 -0.48 7.38 -2.39
CA LEU A 9 0.65 7.29 -3.32
C LEU A 9 0.91 8.61 -4.05
N ASP A 10 -0.16 9.26 -4.51
CA ASP A 10 -0.08 10.55 -5.18
C ASP A 10 0.48 11.63 -4.24
N GLN A 11 0.00 11.68 -2.99
CA GLN A 11 0.53 12.62 -2.00
C GLN A 11 2.01 12.37 -1.69
N ALA A 12 2.44 11.12 -1.55
CA ALA A 12 3.85 10.81 -1.35
C ALA A 12 4.70 11.24 -2.55
N GLU A 13 4.20 11.08 -3.78
CA GLU A 13 4.89 11.53 -5.00
C GLU A 13 4.97 13.05 -5.10
N VAL A 14 3.87 13.77 -4.82
CA VAL A 14 3.84 15.23 -4.76
C VAL A 14 4.83 15.79 -3.74
N GLN A 15 4.87 15.21 -2.54
CA GLN A 15 5.81 15.63 -1.49
C GLN A 15 7.26 15.32 -1.86
N ALA A 16 7.53 14.16 -2.47
CA ALA A 16 8.86 13.83 -2.99
C ALA A 16 9.33 14.81 -4.08
N ALA A 17 8.41 15.29 -4.92
CA ALA A 17 8.71 16.25 -5.99
C ALA A 17 8.94 17.68 -5.45
N GLN A 18 8.30 18.04 -4.34
CA GLN A 18 8.45 19.35 -3.69
C GLN A 18 9.62 19.41 -2.71
N ALA A 19 10.13 18.26 -2.26
CA ALA A 19 11.26 18.17 -1.34
C ALA A 19 12.54 18.76 -1.95
N THR A 20 13.12 19.73 -1.25
CA THR A 20 14.38 20.39 -1.63
C THR A 20 15.60 19.67 -1.05
N ALA A 21 15.47 19.10 0.15
CA ALA A 21 16.48 18.26 0.76
C ALA A 21 16.42 16.83 0.22
N TYR A 22 17.59 16.20 0.09
CA TYR A 22 17.69 14.83 -0.40
C TYR A 22 17.00 13.84 0.55
N GLU A 23 17.18 14.05 1.85
CA GLU A 23 16.67 13.20 2.92
C GLU A 23 15.14 13.14 2.89
N ASP A 24 14.49 14.28 2.71
CA ASP A 24 13.03 14.39 2.61
C ASP A 24 12.52 13.69 1.35
N ARG A 25 13.18 13.91 0.21
CA ARG A 25 12.83 13.22 -1.04
C ARG A 25 12.98 11.70 -0.89
N ALA A 26 14.08 11.24 -0.31
CA ALA A 26 14.33 9.82 -0.08
C ALA A 26 13.28 9.21 0.86
N PHE A 27 12.89 9.94 1.91
CA PHE A 27 11.82 9.54 2.81
C PHE A 27 10.49 9.34 2.06
N PHE A 28 10.05 10.31 1.26
CA PHE A 28 8.77 10.18 0.55
C PHE A 28 8.77 9.09 -0.52
N LEU A 29 9.91 8.86 -1.19
CA LEU A 29 10.06 7.72 -2.10
C LEU A 29 9.97 6.38 -1.37
N ALA A 30 10.62 6.25 -0.21
CA ALA A 30 10.52 5.05 0.63
C ALA A 30 9.10 4.85 1.17
N LEU A 31 8.43 5.93 1.56
CA LEU A 31 7.03 5.92 2.00
C LEU A 31 6.10 5.40 0.89
N ARG A 32 6.27 5.87 -0.34
CA ARG A 32 5.51 5.38 -1.51
C ARG A 32 5.67 3.87 -1.68
N GLN A 33 6.91 3.37 -1.62
CA GLN A 33 7.20 1.93 -1.71
C GLN A 33 6.57 1.14 -0.56
N PHE A 34 6.59 1.71 0.65
CA PHE A 34 5.96 1.10 1.82
C PHE A 34 4.45 0.98 1.64
N ILE A 35 3.76 2.05 1.21
CA ILE A 35 2.31 2.06 0.95
C ILE A 35 1.93 0.98 -0.06
N GLN A 36 2.65 0.89 -1.19
CA GLN A 36 2.41 -0.15 -2.20
C GLN A 36 2.53 -1.56 -1.61
N THR A 37 3.58 -1.79 -0.81
CA THR A 37 3.82 -3.08 -0.17
C THR A 37 2.71 -3.44 0.82
N GLN A 38 2.23 -2.49 1.62
CA GLN A 38 1.12 -2.74 2.55
C GLN A 38 -0.19 -3.02 1.80
N ALA A 39 -0.46 -2.31 0.70
CA ALA A 39 -1.65 -2.54 -0.12
C ALA A 39 -1.68 -3.97 -0.67
N THR A 40 -0.55 -4.44 -1.22
CA THR A 40 -0.44 -5.82 -1.70
C THR A 40 -0.64 -6.85 -0.58
N ARG A 41 -0.06 -6.62 0.60
CA ARG A 41 -0.25 -7.52 1.76
C ARG A 41 -1.69 -7.56 2.22
N LEU A 42 -2.39 -6.43 2.20
CA LEU A 42 -3.80 -6.36 2.58
C LEU A 42 -4.67 -7.15 1.59
N GLU A 43 -4.45 -6.97 0.29
CA GLU A 43 -5.15 -7.74 -0.76
C GLU A 43 -4.91 -9.25 -0.60
N GLN A 44 -3.68 -9.67 -0.30
CA GLN A 44 -3.35 -11.07 -0.03
C GLN A 44 -4.03 -11.61 1.23
N ALA A 45 -4.00 -10.86 2.33
CA ALA A 45 -4.62 -11.26 3.59
C ALA A 45 -6.14 -11.39 3.46
N GLN A 46 -6.79 -10.47 2.72
CA GLN A 46 -8.22 -10.54 2.42
C GLN A 46 -8.54 -11.83 1.64
N GLY A 47 -7.75 -12.13 0.60
CA GLY A 47 -7.93 -13.35 -0.20
C GLY A 47 -7.71 -14.64 0.59
N GLU A 48 -6.75 -14.67 1.53
CA GLU A 48 -6.56 -15.82 2.41
C GLU A 48 -7.72 -16.01 3.40
N VAL A 49 -8.26 -14.93 3.96
CA VAL A 49 -9.42 -14.99 4.85
C VAL A 49 -10.65 -15.50 4.10
N ASP A 50 -10.90 -14.99 2.90
CA ASP A 50 -12.03 -15.43 2.07
C ASP A 50 -11.87 -16.89 1.62
N GLY A 51 -10.67 -17.29 1.18
CA GLY A 51 -10.37 -18.66 0.78
C GLY A 51 -10.50 -19.69 1.91
N ARG A 52 -10.12 -19.34 3.14
CA ARG A 52 -10.33 -20.19 4.32
C ARG A 52 -11.79 -20.24 4.76
N SER A 53 -12.55 -19.16 4.53
CA SER A 53 -13.98 -19.09 4.81
C SER A 53 -14.80 -19.91 3.79
N TRP A 54 -14.26 -20.11 2.59
CA TRP A 54 -14.82 -20.94 1.53
C TRP A 54 -14.32 -22.40 1.56
N ASP A 55 -13.68 -22.86 2.65
CA ASP A 55 -13.33 -24.28 2.81
C ASP A 55 -14.59 -25.12 3.10
N HIS A 56 -15.21 -25.60 2.02
CA HIS A 56 -16.39 -26.46 2.02
C HIS A 56 -16.17 -27.84 2.67
N ARG A 57 -15.04 -28.10 3.33
CA ARG A 57 -14.78 -29.37 4.04
C ARG A 57 -15.00 -29.27 5.55
N ARG A 58 -15.42 -28.09 6.05
CA ARG A 58 -15.71 -27.85 7.49
C ARG A 58 -17.18 -27.52 7.80
N TRP A 59 -18.12 -27.72 6.87
CA TRP A 59 -19.56 -27.68 7.12
C TRP A 59 -20.15 -29.09 7.07
#